data_AF-A0A436EW02-F1
#
_entry.id   AF-A0A436EW02-F1
#
_cell.length_a   1.000
_cell.length_b   1.000
_cell.length_c   1.000
_cell.angle_alpha   90.00
_cell.angle_beta   90.00
_cell.angle_gamma   90.00
#
_symmetry.space_group_name_H-M   'P 1'
#
loop_
_entity.id
_entity.type
_entity.pdbx_description
1 polymer ?
#
loop_
_entity_poly.entity_id
_entity_poly.type
_entity_poly.pdbx_seq_one_letter_code
_entity_poly.pdbx_strand_id
1 'polypeptide(L)'
;MTLPDRYRIAPKLAGACALGMALALSVHDFAEARSALSERPPLPAMGPSLRKAVAFRTAEQPGTIVIRKDEKALYLVTRQGQALRYQISVGRDGFGWTGIVKV
;
A
#
# COMPACT_ATOMS: atom_id res chain seq x y z
N MET A 1 58.11 8.94 -43.76
CA MET A 1 56.98 8.76 -42.82
C MET A 1 55.70 8.99 -43.61
N THR A 2 55.28 7.96 -44.34
CA THR A 2 54.18 7.96 -45.31
C THR A 2 53.05 7.15 -44.71
N LEU A 3 51.88 7.74 -44.51
CA LEU A 3 50.67 7.00 -44.16
C LEU A 3 50.05 6.45 -45.44
N PRO A 4 49.78 5.14 -45.53
CA PRO A 4 48.89 4.62 -46.54
C PRO A 4 47.59 4.09 -45.93
N ASP A 5 46.57 4.37 -46.71
CA ASP A 5 45.52 3.45 -47.12
C ASP A 5 44.21 3.39 -46.34
N ARG A 6 43.18 3.45 -47.18
CA ARG A 6 41.77 3.50 -46.88
C ARG A 6 41.28 2.07 -46.67
N TYR A 7 40.68 1.83 -45.52
CA TYR A 7 39.96 0.59 -45.30
C TYR A 7 38.46 0.81 -45.49
N ARG A 8 37.98 0.50 -46.70
CA ARG A 8 36.57 0.28 -47.00
C ARG A 8 36.23 -1.17 -46.60
N ILE A 9 35.37 -1.37 -45.61
CA ILE A 9 34.58 -2.59 -45.48
C ILE A 9 33.10 -2.27 -45.73
N ALA A 10 32.49 -3.08 -46.59
CA ALA A 10 31.10 -3.09 -46.99
C ALA A 10 30.16 -3.73 -45.92
N PRO A 11 28.84 -3.49 -45.98
CA PRO A 11 27.93 -3.75 -44.88
C PRO A 11 27.48 -5.21 -44.83
N LYS A 12 27.48 -5.83 -43.66
CA LYS A 12 26.72 -7.05 -43.35
C LYS A 12 26.22 -6.98 -41.93
N LEU A 13 24.99 -6.49 -41.72
CA LEU A 13 24.26 -6.59 -40.44
C LEU A 13 22.76 -6.32 -40.65
N ALA A 14 22.15 -6.99 -41.65
CA ALA A 14 20.70 -7.13 -41.74
C ALA A 14 20.34 -8.49 -41.11
N GLY A 15 19.99 -8.51 -39.83
CA GLY A 15 19.55 -9.77 -39.21
C GLY A 15 19.19 -9.72 -37.71
N ALA A 16 19.63 -8.70 -36.97
CA ALA A 16 19.49 -8.70 -35.50
C ALA A 16 18.27 -7.94 -34.94
N CYS A 17 17.52 -7.18 -35.76
CA CYS A 17 16.46 -6.30 -35.24
C CYS A 17 15.12 -6.97 -34.93
N ALA A 18 14.87 -8.20 -35.39
CA ALA A 18 13.54 -8.80 -35.25
C ALA A 18 13.24 -9.28 -33.82
N LEU A 19 14.24 -9.76 -33.07
CA LEU A 19 14.04 -10.25 -31.70
C LEU A 19 13.92 -9.12 -30.66
N GLY A 20 14.59 -7.99 -30.86
CA GLY A 20 14.52 -6.83 -29.96
C GLY A 20 13.13 -6.16 -29.97
N MET A 21 12.41 -6.26 -31.09
CA MET A 21 11.08 -5.67 -31.24
C MET A 21 10.01 -6.43 -30.45
N ALA A 22 10.13 -7.75 -30.26
CA ALA A 22 9.18 -8.54 -29.49
C ALA A 22 9.26 -8.27 -27.98
N LEU A 23 10.45 -8.03 -27.43
CA LEU A 23 10.65 -7.59 -26.04
C LEU A 23 10.25 -6.13 -25.80
N ALA A 24 10.21 -5.29 -26.85
CA ALA A 24 9.75 -3.92 -26.74
C ALA A 24 8.22 -3.82 -26.65
N LEU A 25 7.48 -4.74 -27.26
CA LEU A 25 6.01 -4.75 -27.24
C LEU A 25 5.44 -5.02 -25.84
N SER A 26 6.12 -5.81 -25.01
CA SER A 26 5.70 -6.03 -23.61
C SER A 26 5.97 -4.85 -22.68
N VAL A 27 6.91 -3.97 -23.03
CA VAL A 27 7.21 -2.75 -22.24
C VAL A 27 6.19 -1.64 -22.51
N HIS A 28 5.64 -1.57 -23.72
CA HIS A 28 4.61 -0.58 -24.07
C HIS A 28 3.28 -0.85 -23.35
N ASP A 29 2.85 -2.11 -23.30
CA ASP A 29 1.65 -2.54 -22.59
C ASP A 29 1.70 -2.15 -21.09
N PHE A 30 2.87 -2.32 -20.47
CA PHE A 30 3.07 -1.97 -19.06
C PHE A 30 3.15 -0.45 -18.83
N ALA A 31 3.66 0.32 -19.79
CA ALA A 31 3.72 1.77 -19.71
C ALA A 31 2.32 2.41 -19.84
N GLU A 32 1.50 1.91 -20.76
CA GLU A 32 0.13 2.38 -20.99
C GLU A 32 -0.77 2.13 -19.77
N ALA A 33 -0.65 0.94 -19.15
CA ALA A 33 -1.36 0.62 -17.92
C ALA A 33 -1.01 1.55 -16.73
N ARG A 34 0.25 2.01 -16.63
CA ARG A 34 0.68 2.96 -15.59
C ARG A 34 0.18 4.39 -15.88
N SER A 35 0.10 4.78 -17.15
CA SER A 35 -0.44 6.08 -17.56
C SER A 35 -1.91 6.23 -17.17
N ALA A 36 -2.72 5.19 -17.41
CA ALA A 36 -4.15 5.17 -17.07
C ALA A 36 -4.43 5.28 -15.56
N LEU A 37 -3.48 4.89 -14.69
CA LEU A 37 -3.59 5.09 -13.24
C LEU A 37 -3.28 6.54 -12.82
N SER A 38 -2.47 7.25 -13.60
CA SER A 38 -2.04 8.62 -13.32
C SER A 38 -3.08 9.68 -13.69
N GLU A 39 -3.98 9.37 -14.63
CA GLU A 39 -5.03 10.29 -15.13
C GLU A 39 -6.29 10.33 -14.24
N ARG A 40 -6.36 9.52 -13.18
CA ARG A 40 -7.51 9.52 -12.28
C ARG A 40 -7.53 10.80 -11.46
N PRO A 41 -8.70 11.46 -11.32
CA PRO A 41 -8.82 12.60 -10.44
C PRO A 41 -8.39 12.21 -9.02
N PRO A 42 -7.74 13.13 -8.27
CA PRO A 42 -7.35 12.84 -6.90
C PRO A 42 -8.58 12.46 -6.09
N LEU A 43 -8.44 11.45 -5.23
CA LEU A 43 -9.52 11.06 -4.33
C LEU A 43 -9.91 12.26 -3.46
N PRO A 44 -11.21 12.44 -3.17
CA PRO A 44 -11.64 13.49 -2.26
C PRO A 44 -10.91 13.35 -0.92
N ALA A 45 -10.68 14.49 -0.26
CA ALA A 45 -10.08 14.49 1.07
C ALA A 45 -10.96 13.67 2.02
N MET A 46 -10.49 12.47 2.36
CA MET A 46 -11.08 11.66 3.40
C MET A 46 -10.89 12.43 4.71
N GLY A 47 -11.97 12.59 5.49
CA GLY A 47 -11.92 13.25 6.79
C GLY A 47 -10.90 12.61 7.76
N PRO A 48 -10.76 13.13 8.98
CA PRO A 48 -9.78 12.62 9.93
C PRO A 48 -9.94 11.11 10.16
N SER A 49 -8.84 10.37 10.05
CA SER A 49 -8.84 8.94 10.33
C SER A 49 -9.31 8.67 11.77
N LEU A 50 -10.35 7.85 11.90
CA LEU A 50 -10.84 7.38 13.20
C LEU A 50 -9.93 6.31 13.81
N ARG A 51 -8.97 5.78 13.03
CA ARG A 51 -7.99 4.78 13.45
C ARG A 51 -6.66 5.43 13.77
N LYS A 52 -6.08 5.11 14.93
CA LYS A 52 -4.74 5.54 15.35
C LYS A 52 -3.97 4.39 16.02
N ALA A 53 -2.70 4.20 15.66
CA ALA A 53 -1.82 3.29 16.39
C ALA A 53 -1.37 3.98 17.70
N VAL A 54 -1.53 3.29 18.82
CA VAL A 54 -1.21 3.84 20.15
C VAL A 54 -0.44 2.83 20.99
N ALA A 55 0.38 3.34 21.90
CA ALA A 55 0.89 2.52 23.00
C ALA A 55 -0.29 2.13 23.89
N PHE A 56 -0.41 0.83 24.18
CA PHE A 56 -1.50 0.28 24.95
C PHE A 56 -0.99 -0.86 25.83
N ARG A 57 -0.86 -0.60 27.13
CA ARG A 57 -0.43 -1.60 28.10
C ARG A 57 -1.63 -2.42 28.53
N THR A 58 -1.59 -3.71 28.23
CA THR A 58 -2.63 -4.68 28.61
C THR A 58 -2.00 -6.05 28.79
N ALA A 59 -2.62 -6.89 29.61
CA ALA A 59 -2.28 -8.31 29.75
C ALA A 59 -2.98 -9.18 28.68
N GLU A 60 -3.92 -8.60 27.93
CA GLU A 60 -4.67 -9.30 26.90
C GLU A 60 -3.80 -9.71 25.70
N GLN A 61 -4.14 -10.84 25.10
CA GLN A 61 -3.44 -11.36 23.95
C GLN A 61 -3.69 -10.51 22.68
N PRO A 62 -2.77 -10.50 21.71
CA PRO A 62 -3.02 -9.93 20.39
C PRO A 62 -4.27 -10.53 19.74
N GLY A 63 -5.08 -9.70 19.09
CA GLY A 63 -6.38 -10.06 18.52
C GLY A 63 -7.56 -9.77 19.46
N THR A 64 -7.32 -9.55 20.75
CA THR A 64 -8.37 -9.14 21.69
C THR A 64 -8.83 -7.71 21.42
N ILE A 65 -10.14 -7.50 21.54
CA ILE A 65 -10.77 -6.17 21.50
C ILE A 65 -11.10 -5.73 22.92
N VAL A 66 -10.59 -4.56 23.31
CA VAL A 66 -10.88 -3.93 24.59
C VAL A 66 -11.68 -2.65 24.36
N ILE A 67 -12.85 -2.53 24.97
CA ILE A 67 -13.73 -1.37 24.81
C ILE A 67 -13.67 -0.51 26.08
N ARG A 68 -13.32 0.78 25.93
CA ARG A 68 -13.36 1.77 27.02
C ARG A 68 -14.46 2.79 26.72
N LYS A 69 -15.62 2.62 27.36
CA LYS A 69 -16.81 3.46 27.15
C LYS A 69 -16.56 4.92 27.55
N ASP A 70 -15.84 5.16 28.64
CA ASP A 70 -15.53 6.50 29.16
C ASP A 70 -14.71 7.31 28.15
N GLU A 71 -13.81 6.63 27.44
CA GLU A 71 -12.98 7.22 26.38
C GLU A 71 -13.65 7.22 25.01
N LYS A 72 -14.85 6.62 24.90
CA LYS A 72 -15.58 6.36 23.64
C LYS A 72 -14.65 5.75 22.59
N ALA A 73 -13.86 4.75 23.02
CA ALA A 73 -12.82 4.16 22.20
C ALA A 73 -12.81 2.62 22.29
N LEU A 74 -12.49 2.00 21.16
CA LEU A 74 -12.23 0.57 21.02
C LEU A 74 -10.75 0.38 20.70
N TYR A 75 -10.11 -0.57 21.39
CA TYR A 75 -8.72 -0.92 21.22
C TYR A 75 -8.60 -2.35 20.70
N LEU A 76 -8.09 -2.51 19.49
CA LEU A 76 -7.67 -3.82 18.97
C LEU A 76 -6.21 -4.04 19.32
N VAL A 77 -5.92 -5.00 20.19
CA VAL A 77 -4.57 -5.33 20.60
C VAL A 77 -3.84 -5.97 19.43
N THR A 78 -2.75 -5.36 18.96
CA THR A 78 -1.99 -5.89 17.82
C THR A 78 -0.73 -6.62 18.25
N ARG A 79 -0.12 -6.18 19.36
CA ARG A 79 1.05 -6.81 19.98
C ARG A 79 1.21 -6.30 21.41
N GLN A 80 2.11 -6.92 22.18
CA GLN A 80 2.42 -6.45 23.53
C GLN A 80 2.78 -4.96 23.53
N GLY A 81 2.04 -4.19 24.34
CA GLY A 81 2.24 -2.76 24.49
C GLY A 81 1.67 -1.89 23.37
N GLN A 82 0.97 -2.43 22.37
CA GLN A 82 0.37 -1.65 21.28
C GLN A 82 -1.05 -2.09 20.90
N ALA A 83 -1.83 -1.12 20.45
CA ALA A 83 -3.16 -1.35 19.91
C ALA A 83 -3.49 -0.37 18.78
N LEU A 84 -4.47 -0.74 17.95
CA LEU A 84 -5.19 0.19 17.09
C LEU A 84 -6.39 0.73 17.87
N ARG A 85 -6.40 2.04 18.09
CA ARG A 85 -7.51 2.78 18.69
C ARG A 85 -8.49 3.21 17.60
N TYR A 86 -9.76 2.90 17.81
CA TYR A 86 -10.89 3.35 17.01
C TYR A 86 -11.79 4.22 17.86
N GLN A 87 -12.19 5.38 17.34
CA GLN A 87 -13.25 6.16 17.96
C GLN A 87 -14.60 5.47 17.70
N ILE A 88 -15.40 5.31 18.76
CA ILE A 88 -16.72 4.70 18.68
C ILE A 88 -17.76 5.65 19.26
N SER A 89 -19.01 5.51 18.83
CA SER A 89 -20.14 6.18 19.45
C SER A 89 -20.79 5.22 20.44
N VAL A 90 -20.97 5.67 21.68
CA VAL A 90 -21.72 4.94 22.71
C VAL A 90 -23.14 5.52 22.80
N GLY A 91 -24.12 4.65 23.03
CA GLY A 91 -25.50 5.06 23.24
C GLY A 91 -25.69 5.82 24.55
N ARG A 92 -26.92 6.31 24.74
CA ARG A 92 -27.39 6.93 25.99
C ARG A 92 -27.28 5.98 27.18
N ASP A 93 -27.11 6.56 28.36
CA ASP A 93 -26.97 5.81 29.61
C ASP A 93 -28.16 4.87 29.84
N GLY A 94 -27.89 3.67 30.35
CA GLY A 94 -28.89 2.62 30.62
C GLY A 94 -28.95 1.47 29.61
N PHE A 95 -28.24 1.55 28.47
CA PHE A 95 -28.18 0.47 27.46
C PHE A 95 -26.79 -0.18 27.32
N GLY A 96 -25.95 0.00 28.34
CA GLY A 96 -24.58 -0.49 28.35
C GLY A 96 -24.48 -1.95 28.82
N TRP A 97 -23.67 -2.72 28.12
CA TRP A 97 -23.30 -4.08 28.51
C TRP A 97 -21.86 -4.04 29.06
N THR A 98 -21.55 -4.96 29.96
CA THR A 98 -20.20 -5.11 30.53
C THR A 98 -19.88 -6.57 30.67
N GLY A 99 -18.65 -6.96 30.36
CA GLY A 99 -18.17 -8.32 30.50
C GLY A 99 -17.14 -8.69 29.45
N ILE A 100 -16.79 -9.97 29.46
CA ILE A 100 -15.91 -10.58 28.46
C ILE A 100 -16.77 -11.48 27.60
N VAL A 101 -16.65 -11.34 26.29
CA VAL A 101 -17.37 -12.15 25.31
C VAL A 101 -16.35 -12.80 24.38
N LYS A 102 -16.53 -14.09 24.12
CA LYS A 102 -15.77 -14.83 23.11
C LYS A 102 -16.70 -15.08 21.92
N VAL A 103 -16.26 -14.69 20.74
CA VAL A 103 -16.95 -14.91 19.45
C VAL A 103 -16.28 -16.08 18.75
#